data_AF-A0A8D1E5Y9-F1
#
_entry.id   AF-A0A8D1E5Y9-F1
#
_cell.length_a   1.000
_cell.length_b   1.000
_cell.length_c   1.000
_cell.angle_alpha   90.00
_cell.angle_beta   90.00
_cell.angle_gamma   90.00
#
_symmetry.space_group_name_H-M   'P 1'
#
loop_
_entity.id
_entity.type
_entity.pdbx_description
1 polymer ?
#
loop_
_entity_poly.entity_id
_entity_poly.type
_entity_poly.pdbx_seq_one_letter_code
_entity_poly.pdbx_strand_id
1 'polypeptide(L)'
;IPVTSTCLNITTTMSTWLIYSDHEFVDCCLQRMQLFSTCVAFSLVADMGIGRGAVGNWTLSIWCFCFAVTLIILILQFCEFPSRFPFFWYKFSVTYACYAALLCLSASITYSITYVQFLPYGPYRDRAIAATAFSCIAYVLYAMEVAEIWDLYKLNSVTCYVLTVPGLLKMLETFTACVIFAFISNTSLYQDQPALRWCVAVYTICFLQAAVVLVLNLGDCEYRLPILFPIFQLGLTLLSILLYASALVLWPLYQFDEKVGGQPQRSSDVSCKDELTYSVCAWDQRLAVTVLTAINLLIYVGDLVYWSCLFSLVYVLGCVGGGS
;
A
#
# COMPACT_ATOMS: atom_id res chain seq x y z
N ILE A 1 -52.98 -23.77 1.00
CA ILE A 1 -51.92 -23.72 2.03
C ILE A 1 -50.60 -23.34 1.34
N PRO A 2 -50.23 -22.05 1.28
CA PRO A 2 -48.91 -21.60 0.88
C PRO A 2 -48.17 -21.09 2.12
N VAL A 3 -47.69 -21.99 2.97
CA VAL A 3 -46.96 -21.63 4.21
C VAL A 3 -45.47 -21.95 4.07
N THR A 4 -45.11 -22.86 3.15
CA THR A 4 -43.72 -23.30 2.94
C THR A 4 -42.90 -22.31 2.11
N SER A 5 -43.49 -21.61 1.13
CA SER A 5 -42.75 -20.65 0.30
C SER A 5 -42.45 -19.32 1.03
N THR A 6 -43.33 -18.92 1.96
CA THR A 6 -43.13 -17.74 2.82
C THR A 6 -42.09 -18.03 3.91
N CYS A 7 -42.11 -19.20 4.56
CA CYS A 7 -41.06 -19.57 5.51
C CYS A 7 -39.68 -19.66 4.88
N LEU A 8 -39.54 -20.23 3.68
CA LEU A 8 -38.24 -20.32 3.01
C LEU A 8 -37.69 -18.91 2.70
N ASN A 9 -38.51 -18.03 2.12
CA ASN A 9 -38.10 -16.65 1.82
C ASN A 9 -37.81 -15.82 3.08
N ILE A 10 -38.55 -16.01 4.18
CA ILE A 10 -38.30 -15.34 5.46
C ILE A 10 -37.01 -15.86 6.12
N THR A 11 -36.72 -17.15 5.98
CA THR A 11 -35.48 -17.74 6.52
C THR A 11 -34.26 -17.27 5.74
N THR A 12 -34.37 -17.17 4.40
CA THR A 12 -33.30 -16.64 3.55
C THR A 12 -33.07 -15.15 3.81
N THR A 13 -34.13 -14.35 3.96
CA THR A 13 -33.98 -12.92 4.30
C THR A 13 -33.48 -12.71 5.72
N MET A 14 -33.96 -13.43 6.73
CA MET A 14 -33.39 -13.36 8.10
C MET A 14 -31.92 -13.77 8.11
N SER A 15 -31.52 -14.79 7.35
CA SER A 15 -30.12 -15.22 7.29
C SER A 15 -29.22 -14.16 6.66
N THR A 16 -29.66 -13.47 5.60
CA THR A 16 -28.88 -12.40 4.99
C THR A 16 -28.85 -11.14 5.85
N TRP A 17 -29.94 -10.81 6.57
CA TRP A 17 -29.97 -9.69 7.52
C TRP A 17 -29.11 -9.94 8.77
N LEU A 18 -29.07 -11.17 9.29
CA LEU A 18 -28.19 -11.54 10.40
C LEU A 18 -26.72 -11.52 10.00
N ILE A 19 -26.38 -12.07 8.82
CA ILE A 19 -25.03 -12.01 8.27
C ILE A 19 -24.59 -10.54 8.09
N TYR A 20 -25.44 -9.70 7.50
CA TYR A 20 -25.14 -8.29 7.29
C TYR A 20 -24.95 -7.52 8.63
N SER A 21 -25.79 -7.79 9.63
CA SER A 21 -25.70 -7.15 10.95
C SER A 21 -24.49 -7.63 11.77
N ASP A 22 -24.08 -8.89 11.63
CA ASP A 22 -22.88 -9.42 12.27
C ASP A 22 -21.61 -8.81 11.66
N HIS A 23 -21.57 -8.61 10.33
CA HIS A 23 -20.44 -7.97 9.65
C HIS A 23 -20.26 -6.49 10.05
N GLU A 24 -21.33 -5.70 10.11
CA GLU A 24 -21.23 -4.29 10.57
C GLU A 24 -20.73 -4.19 12.02
N PHE A 25 -21.11 -5.14 12.88
CA PHE A 25 -20.65 -5.20 14.26
C PHE A 25 -19.16 -5.56 14.35
N VAL A 26 -18.70 -6.56 13.59
CA VAL A 26 -17.30 -7.00 13.57
C VAL A 26 -16.41 -5.90 12.98
N ASP A 27 -16.79 -5.26 11.88
CA ASP A 27 -16.07 -4.13 11.29
C ASP A 27 -15.88 -2.99 12.29
N CYS A 28 -16.95 -2.63 13.02
CA CYS A 28 -16.90 -1.60 14.05
C CYS A 28 -15.99 -1.99 15.23
N CYS A 29 -15.91 -3.28 15.57
CA CYS A 29 -14.98 -3.78 16.59
C CYS A 29 -13.53 -3.73 16.10
N LEU A 30 -13.26 -4.16 14.87
CA LEU A 30 -11.93 -4.10 14.25
C LEU A 30 -11.43 -2.66 14.18
N GLN A 31 -12.24 -1.72 13.68
CA GLN A 31 -11.86 -0.32 13.57
C GLN A 31 -11.56 0.34 14.93
N ARG A 32 -12.29 -0.02 15.99
CA ARG A 32 -11.99 0.44 17.35
C ARG A 32 -10.65 -0.11 17.86
N MET A 33 -10.35 -1.38 17.57
CA MET A 33 -9.05 -1.97 17.92
C MET A 33 -7.91 -1.35 17.10
N GLN A 34 -8.11 -1.06 15.81
CA GLN A 34 -7.15 -0.37 14.95
C GLN A 34 -6.84 1.03 15.52
N LEU A 35 -7.88 1.78 15.89
CA LEU A 35 -7.75 3.10 16.50
C LEU A 35 -6.96 3.03 17.81
N PHE A 36 -7.27 2.08 18.69
CA PHE A 36 -6.51 1.87 19.93
C PHE A 36 -5.05 1.54 19.65
N SER A 37 -4.79 0.61 18.73
CA SER A 37 -3.45 0.13 18.43
C SER A 37 -2.56 1.21 17.82
N THR A 38 -3.08 1.95 16.84
CA THR A 38 -2.39 3.11 16.24
C THR A 38 -2.18 4.23 17.25
N CYS A 39 -3.15 4.46 18.15
CA CYS A 39 -3.04 5.43 19.24
C CYS A 39 -1.90 5.13 20.19
N VAL A 40 -1.81 3.87 20.64
CA VAL A 40 -0.72 3.44 21.53
C VAL A 40 0.63 3.57 20.82
N ALA A 41 0.72 3.13 19.56
CA ALA A 41 1.97 3.21 18.79
C ALA A 41 2.48 4.65 18.64
N PHE A 42 1.63 5.59 18.19
CA PHE A 42 2.07 6.98 18.04
C PHE A 42 2.33 7.66 19.39
N SER A 43 1.55 7.35 20.44
CA SER A 43 1.73 7.97 21.77
C SER A 43 3.04 7.54 22.42
N LEU A 44 3.42 6.26 22.31
CA LEU A 44 4.70 5.76 22.83
C LEU A 44 5.89 6.45 22.17
N VAL A 45 5.77 6.72 20.87
CA VAL A 45 6.81 7.38 20.10
C VAL A 45 6.77 8.90 20.30
N ALA A 46 5.59 9.51 20.56
CA ALA A 46 5.38 10.89 21.05
C ALA A 46 6.20 11.18 22.30
N ASP A 47 6.14 10.28 23.28
CA ASP A 47 6.82 10.44 24.57
C ASP A 47 8.35 10.41 24.47
N MET A 48 8.93 9.89 23.38
CA MET A 48 10.38 9.93 23.17
C MET A 48 10.92 11.34 22.87
N GLY A 49 10.05 12.29 22.51
CA GLY A 49 10.42 13.68 22.27
C GLY A 49 11.48 13.86 21.17
N ILE A 50 12.50 14.68 21.45
CA ILE A 50 13.53 15.09 20.49
C ILE A 50 14.46 13.92 20.08
N GLY A 51 14.61 12.90 20.94
CA GLY A 51 15.47 11.73 20.69
C GLY A 51 14.96 10.79 19.59
N ARG A 52 13.85 11.14 18.94
CA ARG A 52 13.21 10.31 17.94
C ARG A 52 13.86 10.39 16.55
N GLY A 53 14.50 11.49 16.16
CA GLY A 53 15.14 11.58 14.83
C GLY A 53 14.18 11.48 13.63
N ALA A 54 14.75 11.42 12.42
CA ALA A 54 13.98 11.51 11.17
C ALA A 54 13.09 10.28 10.92
N VAL A 55 13.62 9.07 11.14
CA VAL A 55 12.89 7.83 10.91
C VAL A 55 11.66 7.76 11.82
N GLY A 56 11.82 8.06 13.10
CA GLY A 56 10.67 8.03 13.98
C GLY A 56 9.68 9.18 13.74
N ASN A 57 10.09 10.33 13.21
CA ASN A 57 9.13 11.36 12.78
C ASN A 57 8.28 10.87 11.59
N TRP A 58 8.89 10.16 10.65
CA TRP A 58 8.18 9.51 9.56
C TRP A 58 7.18 8.46 10.07
N THR A 59 7.61 7.55 10.95
CA THR A 59 6.71 6.52 11.49
C THR A 59 5.61 7.10 12.38
N LEU A 60 5.90 8.14 13.18
CA LEU A 60 4.88 8.88 13.92
C LEU A 60 3.81 9.44 12.96
N SER A 61 4.22 10.11 11.87
CA SER A 61 3.28 10.67 10.91
C SER A 61 2.38 9.60 10.30
N ILE A 62 2.93 8.42 10.02
CA ILE A 62 2.17 7.28 9.49
C ILE A 62 1.10 6.83 10.49
N TRP A 63 1.47 6.57 11.74
CA TRP A 63 0.50 6.12 12.75
C TRP A 63 -0.54 7.19 13.09
N CYS A 64 -0.15 8.47 13.15
CA CYS A 64 -1.08 9.58 13.33
C CYS A 64 -2.08 9.69 12.16
N PHE A 65 -1.61 9.52 10.92
CA PHE A 65 -2.48 9.51 9.74
C PHE A 65 -3.47 8.35 9.79
N CYS A 66 -3.00 7.13 10.10
CA CYS A 66 -3.87 5.96 10.23
C CYS A 66 -4.91 6.15 11.35
N PHE A 67 -4.48 6.67 12.51
CA PHE A 67 -5.40 7.00 13.60
C PHE A 67 -6.47 8.02 13.16
N ALA A 68 -6.05 9.13 12.56
CA ALA A 68 -6.95 10.22 12.16
C ALA A 68 -7.98 9.77 11.12
N VAL A 69 -7.55 9.03 10.09
CA VAL A 69 -8.46 8.57 9.04
C VAL A 69 -9.39 7.47 9.55
N THR A 70 -8.91 6.51 10.35
CA THR A 70 -9.79 5.52 11.00
C THR A 70 -10.80 6.18 11.94
N LEU A 71 -10.42 7.23 12.67
CA LEU A 71 -11.35 8.01 13.49
C LEU A 71 -12.42 8.70 12.63
N ILE A 72 -12.03 9.31 11.51
CA ILE A 72 -12.97 9.94 10.57
C ILE A 72 -13.94 8.91 9.99
N ILE A 73 -13.45 7.74 9.58
CA ILE A 73 -14.28 6.63 9.07
C ILE A 73 -15.30 6.21 10.12
N LEU A 74 -14.88 5.99 11.37
CA LEU A 74 -15.76 5.65 12.48
C LEU A 74 -16.83 6.72 12.71
N ILE A 75 -16.44 8.01 12.77
CA ILE A 75 -17.40 9.12 12.96
C ILE A 75 -18.42 9.15 11.82
N LEU A 76 -17.98 9.03 10.57
CA LEU A 76 -18.86 9.05 9.40
C LEU A 76 -19.81 7.85 9.37
N GLN A 77 -19.38 6.68 9.85
CA GLN A 77 -20.23 5.51 10.03
C GLN A 77 -21.32 5.75 11.07
N PHE A 78 -20.99 6.38 12.21
CA PHE A 78 -21.98 6.79 13.22
C PHE A 78 -22.95 7.87 12.71
N CYS A 79 -22.53 8.72 11.78
CA CYS A 79 -23.38 9.74 11.16
C CYS A 79 -24.27 9.20 10.03
N GLU A 80 -24.35 7.87 9.82
CA GLU A 80 -25.08 7.21 8.74
C GLU A 80 -24.68 7.71 7.34
N PHE A 81 -23.49 8.29 7.17
CA PHE A 81 -22.99 8.73 5.86
C PHE A 81 -22.90 7.59 4.81
N PRO A 82 -22.54 6.34 5.18
CA PRO A 82 -22.52 5.23 4.24
C PRO A 82 -23.87 4.98 3.54
N SER A 83 -25.00 5.32 4.20
CA SER A 83 -26.35 5.14 3.62
C SER A 83 -26.61 6.01 2.40
N ARG A 84 -25.91 7.15 2.27
CA ARG A 84 -26.11 8.13 1.18
C ARG A 84 -25.31 7.76 -0.08
N PHE A 85 -24.15 7.13 0.09
CA PHE A 85 -23.24 6.76 -1.00
C PHE A 85 -22.54 5.42 -0.72
N PRO A 86 -23.28 4.30 -0.66
CA PRO A 86 -22.77 3.01 -0.15
C PRO A 86 -21.62 2.45 -0.99
N PHE A 87 -21.71 2.59 -2.31
CA PHE A 87 -20.73 2.01 -3.23
C PHE A 87 -19.37 2.74 -3.19
N PHE A 88 -19.38 4.08 -3.21
CA PHE A 88 -18.17 4.87 -3.10
C PHE A 88 -17.52 4.72 -1.72
N TRP A 89 -18.34 4.71 -0.66
CA TRP A 89 -17.87 4.54 0.71
C TRP A 89 -17.12 3.21 0.91
N TYR A 90 -17.70 2.11 0.42
CA TYR A 90 -17.08 0.79 0.55
C TYR A 90 -15.75 0.71 -0.20
N LYS A 91 -15.70 1.16 -1.46
CA LYS A 91 -14.46 1.22 -2.24
C LYS A 91 -13.37 2.03 -1.55
N PHE A 92 -13.73 3.19 -1.01
CA PHE A 92 -12.81 4.04 -0.26
C PHE A 92 -12.30 3.34 1.01
N SER A 93 -13.20 2.76 1.81
CA SER A 93 -12.85 2.08 3.07
C SER A 93 -11.88 0.92 2.84
N VAL A 94 -12.17 0.05 1.86
CA VAL A 94 -11.29 -1.08 1.51
C VAL A 94 -9.92 -0.60 1.03
N THR A 95 -9.90 0.40 0.15
CA THR A 95 -8.65 0.94 -0.39
C THR A 95 -7.81 1.53 0.74
N TYR A 96 -8.45 2.28 1.64
CA TYR A 96 -7.80 2.81 2.83
C TYR A 96 -7.26 1.71 3.75
N ALA A 97 -8.06 0.69 4.08
CA ALA A 97 -7.62 -0.41 4.94
C ALA A 97 -6.41 -1.15 4.33
N CYS A 98 -6.39 -1.37 3.02
CA CYS A 98 -5.23 -1.92 2.31
C CYS A 98 -3.97 -1.05 2.50
N TYR A 99 -4.06 0.26 2.27
CA TYR A 99 -2.93 1.17 2.47
C TYR A 99 -2.51 1.27 3.93
N ALA A 100 -3.45 1.33 4.86
CA ALA A 100 -3.18 1.42 6.29
C ALA A 100 -2.46 0.15 6.79
N ALA A 101 -2.86 -1.02 6.30
CA ALA A 101 -2.14 -2.27 6.56
C ALA A 101 -0.69 -2.18 6.08
N LEU A 102 -0.47 -1.81 4.81
CA LEU A 102 0.87 -1.70 4.23
C LEU A 102 1.74 -0.66 4.96
N LEU A 103 1.16 0.50 5.31
CA LEU A 103 1.82 1.56 6.07
C LEU A 103 2.18 1.13 7.50
N CYS A 104 1.30 0.43 8.20
CA CYS A 104 1.58 -0.09 9.54
C CYS A 104 2.65 -1.20 9.51
N LEU A 105 2.64 -2.04 8.47
CA LEU A 105 3.66 -3.06 8.26
C LEU A 105 5.04 -2.43 7.98
N SER A 106 5.11 -1.45 7.07
CA SER A 106 6.37 -0.77 6.75
C SER A 106 6.90 0.05 7.91
N ALA A 107 6.02 0.73 8.66
CA ALA A 107 6.40 1.44 9.88
C ALA A 107 6.98 0.47 10.91
N SER A 108 6.37 -0.70 11.11
CA SER A 108 6.87 -1.72 12.04
C SER A 108 8.26 -2.26 11.63
N ILE A 109 8.43 -2.64 10.35
CA ILE A 109 9.69 -3.17 9.84
C ILE A 109 10.79 -2.11 9.96
N THR A 110 10.53 -0.89 9.49
CA THR A 110 11.51 0.20 9.49
C THR A 110 11.91 0.55 10.92
N TYR A 111 10.94 0.74 11.81
CA TYR A 111 11.19 1.13 13.19
C TYR A 111 11.91 0.04 14.00
N SER A 112 11.61 -1.23 13.72
CA SER A 112 12.32 -2.38 14.30
C SER A 112 13.79 -2.43 13.87
N ILE A 113 14.06 -2.31 12.56
CA ILE A 113 15.42 -2.32 12.02
C ILE A 113 16.23 -1.14 12.56
N THR A 114 15.64 0.05 12.70
CA THR A 114 16.40 1.24 13.10
C THR A 114 16.52 1.44 14.62
N TYR A 115 15.49 1.11 15.42
CA TYR A 115 15.52 1.36 16.86
C TYR A 115 15.71 0.10 17.70
N VAL A 116 15.04 -1.01 17.36
CA VAL A 116 15.08 -2.21 18.22
C VAL A 116 16.44 -2.92 18.16
N GLN A 117 17.10 -2.90 16.99
CA GLN A 117 18.41 -3.51 16.79
C GLN A 117 19.57 -2.66 17.34
N PHE A 118 19.46 -1.34 17.28
CA PHE A 118 20.59 -0.43 17.57
C PHE A 118 20.49 0.29 18.93
N LEU A 119 19.32 0.37 19.57
CA LEU A 119 19.25 0.99 20.90
C LEU A 119 19.81 0.05 21.99
N PRO A 120 20.58 0.59 22.96
CA PRO A 120 20.97 -0.16 24.14
C PRO A 120 19.74 -0.53 24.97
N TYR A 121 19.86 -1.58 25.78
CA TYR A 121 18.80 -1.99 26.71
C TYR A 121 18.41 -0.84 27.64
N GLY A 122 17.11 -0.54 27.71
CA GLY A 122 16.58 0.57 28.49
C GLY A 122 15.15 0.94 28.09
N PRO A 123 14.54 1.90 28.80
CA PRO A 123 13.12 2.25 28.63
C PRO A 123 12.78 2.73 27.21
N TYR A 124 13.73 3.33 26.50
CA TYR A 124 13.56 3.74 25.10
C TYR A 124 13.43 2.56 24.15
N ARG A 125 14.20 1.48 24.37
CA ARG A 125 14.10 0.25 23.57
C ARG A 125 12.80 -0.48 23.86
N ASP A 126 12.39 -0.55 25.12
CA ASP A 126 11.12 -1.21 25.52
C ASP A 126 9.91 -0.50 24.90
N ARG A 127 9.91 0.84 24.91
CA ARG A 127 8.90 1.65 24.21
C ARG A 127 8.92 1.42 22.71
N ALA A 128 10.11 1.29 22.11
CA ALA A 128 10.22 1.02 20.68
C ALA A 128 9.65 -0.36 20.33
N ILE A 129 9.97 -1.39 21.11
CA ILE A 129 9.42 -2.74 20.97
C ILE A 129 7.90 -2.70 21.09
N ALA A 130 7.37 -2.04 22.13
CA ALA A 130 5.92 -1.90 22.30
C ALA A 130 5.26 -1.19 21.11
N ALA A 131 5.83 -0.07 20.62
CA ALA A 131 5.32 0.63 19.45
C ALA A 131 5.32 -0.25 18.19
N THR A 132 6.38 -1.03 17.95
CA THR A 132 6.41 -1.99 16.82
C THR A 132 5.36 -3.09 16.98
N ALA A 133 5.15 -3.61 18.19
CA ALA A 133 4.15 -4.65 18.45
C ALA A 133 2.74 -4.15 18.19
N PHE A 134 2.39 -2.96 18.68
CA PHE A 134 1.10 -2.33 18.39
C PHE A 134 0.96 -1.94 16.90
N SER A 135 2.03 -1.57 16.21
CA SER A 135 2.01 -1.38 14.75
C SER A 135 1.72 -2.69 14.00
N CYS A 136 2.31 -3.81 14.43
CA CYS A 136 2.02 -5.14 13.88
C CYS A 136 0.57 -5.56 14.15
N ILE A 137 0.06 -5.32 15.35
CA ILE A 137 -1.35 -5.60 15.69
C ILE A 137 -2.27 -4.76 14.80
N ALA A 138 -1.98 -3.46 14.62
CA ALA A 138 -2.73 -2.61 13.70
C ALA A 138 -2.72 -3.15 12.27
N TYR A 139 -1.56 -3.56 11.76
CA TYR A 139 -1.44 -4.22 10.45
C TYR A 139 -2.36 -5.44 10.34
N VAL A 140 -2.30 -6.36 11.31
CA VAL A 140 -3.14 -7.57 11.32
C VAL A 140 -4.62 -7.18 11.33
N LEU A 141 -5.02 -6.20 12.14
CA LEU A 141 -6.41 -5.76 12.21
C LEU A 141 -6.91 -5.12 10.90
N TYR A 142 -6.10 -4.31 10.22
CA TYR A 142 -6.45 -3.78 8.90
C TYR A 142 -6.50 -4.88 7.83
N ALA A 143 -5.58 -5.85 7.90
CA ALA A 143 -5.58 -6.99 6.99
C ALA A 143 -6.79 -7.91 7.20
N MET A 144 -7.23 -8.09 8.45
CA MET A 144 -8.45 -8.83 8.78
C MET A 144 -9.69 -8.12 8.23
N GLU A 145 -9.80 -6.79 8.38
CA GLU A 145 -10.91 -6.02 7.77
C GLU A 145 -10.96 -6.25 6.25
N VAL A 146 -9.82 -6.18 5.55
CA VAL A 146 -9.76 -6.46 4.10
C VAL A 146 -10.15 -7.90 3.77
N ALA A 147 -9.74 -8.88 4.59
CA ALA A 147 -10.04 -10.29 4.37
C ALA A 147 -11.54 -10.61 4.59
N GLU A 148 -12.16 -10.05 5.62
CA GLU A 148 -13.60 -10.22 5.87
C GLU A 148 -14.44 -9.61 4.74
N ILE A 149 -14.08 -8.40 4.32
CA ILE A 149 -14.64 -7.72 3.16
C ILE A 149 -14.49 -8.56 1.88
N TRP A 150 -13.34 -9.22 1.71
CA TRP A 150 -13.10 -10.12 0.58
C TRP A 150 -14.05 -11.31 0.56
N ASP A 151 -14.18 -11.98 1.70
CA ASP A 151 -15.05 -13.16 1.82
C ASP A 151 -16.52 -12.80 1.62
N LEU A 152 -16.96 -11.63 2.10
CA LEU A 152 -18.31 -11.11 1.87
C LEU A 152 -18.61 -10.94 0.36
N TYR A 153 -17.66 -10.35 -0.38
CA TYR A 153 -17.83 -10.11 -1.82
C TYR A 153 -17.79 -11.40 -2.63
N LYS A 154 -16.94 -12.35 -2.21
CA LYS A 154 -16.89 -13.69 -2.80
C LYS A 154 -18.22 -14.44 -2.61
N LEU A 155 -18.87 -14.29 -1.45
CA LEU A 155 -20.15 -14.92 -1.17
C LEU A 155 -21.31 -14.28 -1.96
N ASN A 156 -21.27 -12.96 -2.17
CA ASN A 156 -22.36 -12.22 -2.79
C ASN A 156 -22.28 -12.11 -4.32
N SER A 157 -21.29 -12.73 -4.97
CA SER A 157 -21.06 -12.72 -6.43
C SER A 157 -20.90 -11.34 -7.10
N VAL A 158 -20.74 -10.28 -6.30
CA VAL A 158 -20.45 -8.92 -6.76
C VAL A 158 -18.94 -8.72 -6.69
N THR A 159 -18.27 -8.38 -7.79
CA THR A 159 -16.83 -8.11 -7.80
C THR A 159 -16.54 -6.64 -7.54
N CYS A 160 -15.92 -6.32 -6.41
CA CYS A 160 -15.27 -5.02 -6.20
C CYS A 160 -13.89 -5.04 -6.84
N TYR A 161 -13.62 -4.13 -7.79
CA TYR A 161 -12.34 -4.09 -8.52
C TYR A 161 -11.12 -3.90 -7.58
N VAL A 162 -11.25 -3.19 -6.46
CA VAL A 162 -10.14 -3.01 -5.48
C VAL A 162 -9.70 -4.35 -4.88
N LEU A 163 -10.64 -5.29 -4.74
CA LEU A 163 -10.41 -6.69 -4.37
C LEU A 163 -10.24 -7.57 -5.61
N THR A 164 -9.65 -7.05 -6.67
CA THR A 164 -9.15 -7.89 -7.77
C THR A 164 -7.64 -7.91 -7.72
N VAL A 165 -7.04 -8.98 -8.23
CA VAL A 165 -5.59 -9.11 -8.36
C VAL A 165 -4.92 -7.86 -8.97
N PRO A 166 -5.40 -7.28 -10.10
CA PRO A 166 -4.80 -6.06 -10.66
C PRO A 166 -5.00 -4.83 -9.76
N GLY A 167 -6.12 -4.72 -9.04
CA GLY A 167 -6.33 -3.64 -8.06
C GLY A 167 -5.31 -3.66 -6.93
N LEU A 168 -5.07 -4.85 -6.34
CA LEU A 168 -4.05 -5.04 -5.31
C LEU A 168 -2.64 -4.76 -5.83
N LEU A 169 -2.32 -5.22 -7.05
CA LEU A 169 -1.03 -4.96 -7.69
C LEU A 169 -0.80 -3.45 -7.88
N LYS A 170 -1.81 -2.71 -8.37
CA LYS A 170 -1.71 -1.24 -8.51
C LYS A 170 -1.49 -0.53 -7.17
N MET A 171 -2.11 -1.01 -6.09
CA MET A 171 -1.85 -0.47 -4.75
C MET A 171 -0.43 -0.77 -4.25
N LEU A 172 0.10 -1.95 -4.55
CA LEU A 172 1.49 -2.29 -4.23
C LEU A 172 2.48 -1.46 -5.06
N GLU A 173 2.16 -1.17 -6.33
CA GLU A 173 3.00 -0.32 -7.20
C GLU A 173 3.15 1.10 -6.64
N THR A 174 2.03 1.74 -6.30
CA THR A 174 2.00 3.09 -5.74
C THR A 174 2.61 3.13 -4.35
N PHE A 175 2.33 2.13 -3.50
CA PHE A 175 2.90 2.02 -2.17
C PHE A 175 4.42 1.89 -2.23
N THR A 176 4.94 0.99 -3.06
CA THR A 176 6.39 0.79 -3.22
C THR A 176 7.06 2.08 -3.73
N ALA A 177 6.44 2.78 -4.68
CA ALA A 177 6.92 4.08 -5.13
C ALA A 177 6.93 5.14 -4.02
N CYS A 178 5.91 5.20 -3.15
CA CYS A 178 5.91 6.07 -1.96
C CYS A 178 7.08 5.77 -1.02
N VAL A 179 7.38 4.49 -0.79
CA VAL A 179 8.53 4.09 0.03
C VAL A 179 9.85 4.50 -0.64
N ILE A 180 9.97 4.34 -1.96
CA ILE A 180 11.12 4.84 -2.73
C ILE A 180 11.30 6.35 -2.53
N PHE A 181 10.23 7.14 -2.63
CA PHE A 181 10.30 8.60 -2.39
C PHE A 181 10.74 8.95 -0.98
N ALA A 182 10.32 8.18 0.03
CA ALA A 182 10.77 8.38 1.40
C ALA A 182 12.29 8.18 1.55
N PHE A 183 12.87 7.19 0.85
CA PHE A 183 14.32 6.98 0.85
C PHE A 183 15.11 8.01 0.01
N ILE A 184 14.49 8.56 -1.04
CA ILE A 184 15.10 9.56 -1.94
C ILE A 184 14.90 11.00 -1.43
N SER A 185 14.20 11.22 -0.31
CA SER A 185 13.96 12.58 0.22
C SER A 185 15.24 13.38 0.47
N ASN A 186 16.36 12.69 0.68
CA ASN A 186 17.69 13.26 0.72
C ASN A 186 18.15 13.64 -0.70
N THR A 187 17.92 14.88 -1.08
CA THR A 187 18.20 15.41 -2.44
C THR A 187 19.66 15.29 -2.87
N SER A 188 20.59 15.25 -1.91
CA SER A 188 22.01 15.00 -2.17
C SER A 188 22.29 13.65 -2.83
N LEU A 189 21.38 12.68 -2.77
CA LEU A 189 21.58 11.35 -3.35
C LEU A 189 21.51 11.31 -4.87
N TYR A 190 20.89 12.30 -5.52
CA TYR A 190 20.61 12.23 -6.97
C TYR A 190 20.82 13.54 -7.73
N GLN A 191 21.05 14.67 -7.04
CA GLN A 191 21.16 15.97 -7.71
C GLN A 191 22.36 16.08 -8.65
N ASP A 192 23.47 15.41 -8.36
CA ASP A 192 24.73 15.63 -9.09
C ASP A 192 24.79 14.92 -10.45
N GLN A 193 23.98 13.89 -10.68
CA GLN A 193 24.03 13.07 -11.90
C GLN A 193 22.70 13.10 -12.67
N PRO A 194 22.71 13.43 -13.98
CA PRO A 194 21.48 13.48 -14.77
C PRO A 194 20.78 12.12 -14.87
N ALA A 195 21.53 11.01 -14.84
CA ALA A 195 20.98 9.65 -14.85
C ALA A 195 20.15 9.34 -13.59
N LEU A 196 20.56 9.86 -12.43
CA LEU A 196 19.81 9.67 -11.18
C LEU A 196 18.56 10.56 -11.15
N ARG A 197 18.63 11.77 -11.70
CA ARG A 197 17.43 12.61 -11.93
C ARG A 197 16.42 11.92 -12.85
N TRP A 198 16.89 11.21 -13.89
CA TRP A 198 16.03 10.39 -14.75
C TRP A 198 15.33 9.29 -13.96
N CYS A 199 16.03 8.59 -13.05
CA CYS A 199 15.40 7.57 -12.20
C CYS A 199 14.28 8.16 -11.34
N VAL A 200 14.48 9.35 -10.75
CA VAL A 200 13.43 10.05 -9.99
C VAL A 200 12.23 10.43 -10.88
N ALA A 201 12.49 10.87 -12.11
CA ALA A 201 11.45 11.15 -13.08
C ALA A 201 10.65 9.88 -13.44
N VAL A 202 11.33 8.74 -13.66
CA VAL A 202 10.70 7.43 -13.87
C VAL A 202 9.75 7.06 -12.73
N TYR A 203 10.22 7.15 -11.48
CA TYR A 203 9.39 6.83 -10.31
C TYR A 203 8.16 7.75 -10.25
N THR A 204 8.33 9.05 -10.52
CA THR A 204 7.24 10.03 -10.52
C THR A 204 6.22 9.77 -11.61
N ILE A 205 6.65 9.53 -12.85
CA ILE A 205 5.76 9.28 -13.99
C ILE A 205 4.94 8.02 -13.73
N CYS A 206 5.59 6.93 -13.30
CA CYS A 206 4.90 5.66 -13.06
C CYS A 206 3.97 5.73 -11.86
N PHE A 207 4.35 6.46 -10.81
CA PHE A 207 3.47 6.72 -9.65
C PHE A 207 2.21 7.48 -10.06
N LEU A 208 2.35 8.58 -10.80
CA LEU A 208 1.22 9.36 -11.28
C LEU A 208 0.30 8.52 -12.17
N GLN A 209 0.88 7.73 -13.06
CA GLN A 209 0.14 6.81 -13.91
C GLN A 209 -0.69 5.81 -13.09
N ALA A 210 -0.07 5.11 -12.13
CA ALA A 210 -0.76 4.15 -11.27
C ALA A 210 -1.81 4.83 -10.37
N ALA A 211 -1.54 6.04 -9.88
CA ALA A 211 -2.50 6.83 -9.09
C ALA A 211 -3.73 7.23 -9.92
N VAL A 212 -3.55 7.67 -11.17
CA VAL A 212 -4.66 7.97 -12.08
C VAL A 212 -5.51 6.73 -12.32
N VAL A 213 -4.89 5.57 -12.56
CA VAL A 213 -5.60 4.29 -12.70
C VAL A 213 -6.44 3.99 -11.45
N LEU A 214 -5.85 4.11 -10.27
CA LEU A 214 -6.54 3.85 -9.01
C LEU A 214 -7.75 4.79 -8.82
N VAL A 215 -7.59 6.08 -9.13
CA VAL A 215 -8.68 7.08 -9.03
C VAL A 215 -9.81 6.79 -10.03
N LEU A 216 -9.47 6.40 -11.27
CA LEU A 216 -10.47 6.01 -12.27
C LEU A 216 -11.31 4.81 -11.81
N ASN A 217 -10.67 3.82 -11.19
CA ASN A 217 -11.34 2.63 -10.66
C ASN A 217 -12.19 2.93 -9.42
N LEU A 218 -11.75 3.87 -8.57
CA LEU A 218 -12.51 4.33 -7.40
C LEU A 218 -13.80 5.07 -7.81
N GLY A 219 -13.76 5.84 -8.90
CA GLY A 219 -14.86 6.67 -9.37
C GLY A 219 -15.80 6.04 -10.41
N ASP A 220 -15.65 4.75 -10.75
CA ASP A 220 -16.36 4.07 -11.87
C ASP A 220 -16.24 4.80 -13.22
N CYS A 221 -15.20 5.60 -13.40
CA CYS A 221 -15.01 6.41 -14.60
C CYS A 221 -14.41 5.61 -15.77
N GLU A 222 -14.29 4.28 -15.64
CA GLU A 222 -13.72 3.36 -16.63
C GLU A 222 -14.43 3.47 -17.99
N TYR A 223 -15.75 3.61 -17.99
CA TYR A 223 -16.60 3.70 -19.19
C TYR A 223 -16.52 5.03 -19.94
N ARG A 224 -15.83 6.04 -19.38
CA ARG A 224 -15.68 7.37 -19.99
C ARG A 224 -14.51 7.45 -20.96
N LEU A 225 -13.65 6.42 -21.01
CA LEU A 225 -12.50 6.36 -21.89
C LEU A 225 -12.93 5.92 -23.31
N PRO A 226 -12.47 6.60 -24.37
CA PRO A 226 -12.79 6.25 -25.75
C PRO A 226 -12.07 4.97 -26.24
N ILE A 227 -11.17 4.40 -25.44
CA ILE A 227 -10.36 3.21 -25.74
C ILE A 227 -10.78 2.07 -24.80
N LEU A 228 -10.74 0.82 -25.28
CA LEU A 228 -10.99 -0.38 -24.48
C LEU A 228 -10.04 -0.41 -23.28
N PHE A 229 -10.58 -0.31 -22.05
CA PHE A 229 -9.83 -0.15 -20.80
C PHE A 229 -8.68 -1.17 -20.61
N PRO A 230 -8.86 -2.49 -20.89
CA PRO A 230 -7.76 -3.46 -20.87
C PRO A 230 -6.55 -3.14 -21.78
N ILE A 231 -6.78 -2.59 -22.98
CA ILE A 231 -5.70 -2.26 -23.92
C ILE A 231 -4.93 -1.04 -23.41
N PHE A 232 -5.65 -0.06 -22.87
CA PHE A 232 -5.06 1.12 -22.26
C PHE A 232 -4.17 0.73 -21.07
N GLN A 233 -4.66 -0.15 -20.17
CA GLN A 233 -3.86 -0.67 -19.05
C GLN A 233 -2.62 -1.43 -19.51
N LEU A 234 -2.77 -2.33 -20.50
CA LEU A 234 -1.65 -3.09 -21.03
C LEU A 234 -0.52 -2.17 -21.54
N GLY A 235 -0.87 -1.15 -22.32
CA GLY A 235 0.10 -0.18 -22.84
C GLY A 235 0.79 0.63 -21.74
N LEU A 236 0.02 1.08 -20.74
CA LEU A 236 0.54 1.79 -19.58
C LEU A 236 1.50 0.92 -18.75
N THR A 237 1.14 -0.33 -18.45
CA THR A 237 1.99 -1.24 -17.68
C THR A 237 3.26 -1.61 -18.46
N LEU A 238 3.19 -1.82 -19.78
CA LEU A 238 4.37 -2.01 -20.63
C LEU A 238 5.33 -0.82 -20.57
N LEU A 239 4.79 0.41 -20.65
CA LEU A 239 5.60 1.63 -20.53
C LEU A 239 6.30 1.70 -19.17
N SER A 240 5.57 1.41 -18.08
CA SER A 240 6.15 1.39 -16.72
C SER A 240 7.27 0.36 -16.58
N ILE A 241 7.13 -0.83 -17.16
CA ILE A 241 8.18 -1.86 -17.14
C ILE A 241 9.44 -1.36 -17.83
N LEU A 242 9.32 -0.76 -19.03
CA LEU A 242 10.47 -0.23 -19.75
C LEU A 242 11.17 0.89 -18.98
N LEU A 243 10.40 1.79 -18.37
CA LEU A 243 10.93 2.87 -17.55
C LEU A 243 11.63 2.32 -16.29
N TYR A 244 11.00 1.42 -15.54
CA TYR A 244 11.59 0.79 -14.34
C TYR A 244 12.81 -0.07 -14.67
N ALA A 245 12.82 -0.76 -15.81
CA ALA A 245 14.01 -1.49 -16.28
C ALA A 245 15.19 -0.53 -16.51
N SER A 246 14.93 0.65 -17.09
CA SER A 246 15.97 1.68 -17.23
C SER A 246 16.48 2.18 -15.87
N ALA A 247 15.59 2.40 -14.90
CA ALA A 247 15.96 2.83 -13.56
C ALA A 247 16.73 1.74 -12.79
N LEU A 248 16.36 0.46 -12.97
CA LEU A 248 17.02 -0.68 -12.34
C LEU A 248 18.47 -0.85 -12.83
N VAL A 249 18.78 -0.44 -14.06
CA VAL A 249 20.16 -0.46 -14.56
C VAL A 249 20.91 0.81 -14.15
N LEU A 250 20.31 1.98 -14.37
CA LEU A 250 20.99 3.27 -14.16
C LEU A 250 21.24 3.56 -12.67
N TRP A 251 20.28 3.28 -11.79
CA TRP A 251 20.42 3.59 -10.38
C TRP A 251 21.63 2.89 -9.74
N PRO A 252 21.75 1.55 -9.74
CA PRO A 252 22.90 0.89 -9.12
C PRO A 252 24.21 1.20 -9.84
N LEU A 253 24.20 1.36 -11.17
CA LEU A 253 25.40 1.71 -11.93
C LEU A 253 26.02 3.02 -11.42
N TYR A 254 25.23 4.09 -11.33
CA TYR A 254 25.72 5.39 -10.89
C TYR A 254 25.92 5.50 -9.37
N GLN A 255 25.27 4.65 -8.57
CA GLN A 255 25.41 4.67 -7.11
C GLN A 255 26.58 3.82 -6.59
N PHE A 256 26.93 2.72 -7.25
CA PHE A 256 27.90 1.74 -6.74
C PHE A 256 29.15 1.55 -7.61
N ASP A 257 29.17 1.92 -8.89
CA ASP A 257 30.37 1.74 -9.73
C ASP A 257 31.33 2.93 -9.59
N GLU A 258 32.53 2.66 -9.07
CA GLU A 258 33.60 3.65 -8.88
C GLU A 258 33.98 4.36 -10.20
N LYS A 259 33.86 3.68 -11.35
CA LYS A 259 34.26 4.24 -12.66
C LYS A 259 33.43 5.44 -13.07
N VAL A 260 32.21 5.54 -12.55
CA VAL A 260 31.26 6.64 -12.82
C VAL A 260 31.04 7.52 -11.59
N GLY A 261 31.88 7.38 -10.55
CA GLY A 261 31.84 8.17 -9.32
C GLY A 261 30.93 7.60 -8.23
N GLY A 262 30.50 6.35 -8.34
CA GLY A 262 29.75 5.62 -7.31
C GLY A 262 30.62 5.20 -6.12
N GLN A 263 29.97 4.71 -5.07
CA GLN A 263 30.61 4.22 -3.83
C GLN A 263 30.18 2.77 -3.56
N PRO A 264 30.99 1.76 -3.93
CA PRO A 264 30.61 0.35 -3.77
C PRO A 264 30.59 -0.08 -2.31
N GLN A 265 31.52 0.44 -1.50
CA GLN A 265 31.80 -0.08 -0.18
C GLN A 265 31.04 0.70 0.91
N ARG A 266 30.21 0.00 1.70
CA ARG A 266 29.51 0.61 2.84
C ARG A 266 30.46 1.22 3.88
N SER A 267 31.59 0.56 4.14
CA SER A 267 32.56 0.98 5.18
C SER A 267 33.36 2.23 4.83
N SER A 268 33.43 2.62 3.54
CA SER A 268 34.07 3.86 3.13
C SER A 268 33.15 5.07 3.25
N ASP A 269 31.83 4.87 3.35
CA ASP A 269 30.86 5.96 3.48
C ASP A 269 30.96 6.60 4.87
N VAL A 270 31.29 7.89 4.89
CA VAL A 270 31.46 8.69 6.11
C VAL A 270 30.14 8.79 6.88
N SER A 271 29.00 8.77 6.18
CA SER A 271 27.67 8.78 6.81
C SER A 271 27.36 7.50 7.59
N CYS A 272 28.10 6.41 7.35
CA CYS A 272 27.90 5.10 7.97
C CYS A 272 28.85 4.85 9.15
N LYS A 273 29.77 5.79 9.45
CA LYS A 273 30.79 5.62 10.50
C LYS A 273 30.32 6.06 11.89
N ASP A 274 29.38 7.00 11.96
CA ASP A 274 28.80 7.47 13.22
C ASP A 274 27.55 6.67 13.58
N GLU A 275 27.73 5.69 14.48
CA GLU A 275 26.72 4.79 15.06
C GLU A 275 25.62 5.55 15.85
N LEU A 276 25.79 6.86 16.05
CA LEU A 276 24.92 7.72 16.86
C LEU A 276 23.92 8.56 16.06
N THR A 277 23.83 8.37 14.74
CA THR A 277 22.93 9.14 13.89
C THR A 277 21.61 8.41 13.74
N TYR A 278 20.52 8.97 14.29
CA TYR A 278 19.14 8.45 14.20
C TYR A 278 18.54 8.48 12.76
N SER A 279 19.38 8.42 11.74
CA SER A 279 19.05 8.44 10.31
C SER A 279 19.71 7.27 9.61
N VAL A 280 18.97 6.59 8.73
CA VAL A 280 19.52 5.52 7.87
C VAL A 280 20.68 6.09 7.06
N CYS A 281 21.84 5.41 7.08
CA CYS A 281 23.01 5.88 6.35
C CYS A 281 22.74 5.97 4.83
N ALA A 282 23.39 6.93 4.17
CA ALA A 282 23.25 7.15 2.72
C ALA A 282 23.48 5.89 1.87
N TRP A 283 24.48 5.06 2.19
CA TRP A 283 24.72 3.80 1.48
C TRP A 283 23.54 2.83 1.62
N ASP A 284 22.99 2.67 2.83
CA ASP A 284 21.83 1.81 3.09
C ASP A 284 20.57 2.35 2.37
N GLN A 285 20.42 3.67 2.25
CA GLN A 285 19.35 4.28 1.45
C GLN A 285 19.48 3.96 -0.05
N ARG A 286 20.70 4.04 -0.62
CA ARG A 286 20.96 3.70 -2.04
C ARG A 286 20.62 2.23 -2.33
N LEU A 287 20.99 1.34 -1.41
CA LEU A 287 20.68 -0.08 -1.49
C LEU A 287 19.16 -0.31 -1.40
N ALA A 288 18.50 0.32 -0.43
CA ALA A 288 17.05 0.21 -0.25
C ALA A 288 16.30 0.63 -1.52
N VAL A 289 16.67 1.76 -2.14
CA VAL A 289 16.06 2.19 -3.41
C VAL A 289 16.30 1.16 -4.52
N THR A 290 17.49 0.59 -4.63
CA THR A 290 17.79 -0.44 -5.65
C THR A 290 16.89 -1.67 -5.49
N VAL A 291 16.76 -2.17 -4.26
CA VAL A 291 15.93 -3.33 -3.94
C VAL A 291 14.46 -3.02 -4.20
N LEU A 292 13.97 -1.85 -3.76
CA LEU A 292 12.58 -1.43 -3.97
C LEU A 292 12.27 -1.22 -5.46
N THR A 293 13.20 -0.70 -6.26
CA THR A 293 13.06 -0.57 -7.71
C THR A 293 12.92 -1.93 -8.38
N ALA A 294 13.71 -2.93 -7.95
CA ALA A 294 13.59 -4.30 -8.44
C ALA A 294 12.24 -4.93 -8.05
N ILE A 295 11.83 -4.77 -6.78
CA ILE A 295 10.52 -5.25 -6.30
C ILE A 295 9.39 -4.60 -7.10
N ASN A 296 9.44 -3.28 -7.32
CA ASN A 296 8.38 -2.59 -8.04
C ASN A 296 8.31 -3.04 -9.50
N LEU A 297 9.45 -3.25 -10.15
CA LEU A 297 9.50 -3.82 -11.49
C LEU A 297 8.83 -5.21 -11.54
N LEU A 298 9.07 -6.08 -10.56
CA LEU A 298 8.43 -7.39 -10.49
C LEU A 298 6.90 -7.28 -10.31
N ILE A 299 6.43 -6.32 -9.52
CA ILE A 299 4.99 -6.04 -9.37
C ILE A 299 4.40 -5.64 -10.72
N TYR A 300 5.03 -4.70 -11.45
CA TYR A 300 4.59 -4.31 -12.80
C TYR A 300 4.59 -5.50 -13.78
N VAL A 301 5.59 -6.38 -13.72
CA VAL A 301 5.62 -7.60 -14.54
C VAL A 301 4.46 -8.53 -14.19
N GLY A 302 4.14 -8.69 -12.91
CA GLY A 302 2.97 -9.46 -12.46
C GLY A 302 1.66 -8.88 -13.00
N ASP A 303 1.50 -7.55 -12.96
CA ASP A 303 0.34 -6.85 -13.52
C ASP A 303 0.26 -7.05 -15.04
N LEU A 304 1.39 -6.97 -15.76
CA LEU A 304 1.44 -7.22 -17.19
C LEU A 304 0.98 -8.63 -17.55
N VAL A 305 1.48 -9.65 -16.82
CA VAL A 305 1.10 -11.05 -17.06
C VAL A 305 -0.41 -11.23 -16.86
N TYR A 306 -0.98 -10.63 -15.82
CA TYR A 306 -2.42 -10.65 -15.58
C TYR A 306 -3.21 -10.07 -16.75
N TRP A 307 -2.88 -8.85 -17.19
CA TRP A 307 -3.56 -8.19 -18.31
C TRP A 307 -3.38 -8.92 -19.63
N SER A 308 -2.20 -9.51 -19.88
CA SER A 308 -1.92 -10.28 -21.09
C SER A 308 -2.76 -11.57 -21.16
N CYS A 309 -2.91 -12.26 -20.03
CA CYS A 309 -3.78 -13.43 -19.92
C CYS A 309 -5.25 -13.06 -20.13
N LEU A 310 -5.72 -11.98 -19.48
CA LEU A 310 -7.10 -11.51 -19.62
C LEU A 310 -7.41 -11.09 -21.07
N PHE A 311 -6.50 -10.35 -21.70
CA PHE A 311 -6.65 -9.93 -23.09
C PHE A 311 -6.74 -11.12 -24.05
N SER A 312 -5.86 -12.13 -23.86
CA SER A 312 -5.87 -13.35 -24.66
C SER A 312 -7.20 -14.11 -24.53
N LEU A 313 -7.76 -14.18 -23.31
CA LEU A 313 -9.02 -14.86 -23.05
C LEU A 313 -10.22 -14.14 -23.69
N VAL A 314 -10.27 -12.82 -23.61
CA VAL A 314 -11.31 -12.00 -24.25
C VAL A 314 -11.24 -12.09 -25.77
N TYR A 315 -10.03 -12.08 -26.35
CA TYR A 315 -9.84 -12.20 -27.79
C TYR A 315 -10.27 -13.59 -28.29
N VAL A 316 -9.88 -14.66 -27.60
CA VAL A 316 -10.26 -16.04 -27.96
C VAL A 316 -11.78 -16.26 -27.84
N LEU A 317 -12.43 -15.79 -26.77
CA LEU A 317 -13.88 -15.89 -26.61
C LEU A 317 -14.65 -15.01 -27.60
N GLY A 318 -14.14 -13.81 -27.93
CA GLY A 318 -14.71 -12.93 -28.95
C GLY A 318 -14.65 -13.55 -30.36
N CYS A 319 -13.58 -14.29 -30.68
CA CYS A 319 -13.49 -15.03 -31.94
C CYS A 319 -14.42 -16.26 -31.98
N VAL A 320 -14.69 -16.91 -30.84
CA VAL A 320 -15.60 -18.06 -30.78
C VAL A 320 -17.08 -17.64 -30.83
N GLY A 321 -17.44 -16.49 -30.27
CA GLY A 321 -18.81 -15.95 -30.27
C GLY A 321 -19.24 -15.24 -31.56
N GLY A 322 -18.30 -14.87 -32.44
CA GLY A 322 -18.59 -14.22 -33.73
C GLY A 322 -18.74 -15.18 -34.93
N GLY A 323 -18.69 -16.49 -34.70
CA GLY A 323 -18.78 -17.53 -35.72
C GLY A 323 -20.07 -18.35 -35.70
N SER A 324 -21.19 -17.75 -35.26
CA SER A 324 -22.54 -18.35 -35.29
C SER A 324 -23.48 -17.54 -36.16
#